data_AF-A0A2D6T5E3-F1
#
_entry.id   AF-A0A2D6T5E3-F1
#
_cell.length_a   1.000
_cell.length_b   1.000
_cell.length_c   1.000
_cell.angle_alpha   90.00
_cell.angle_beta   90.00
_cell.angle_gamma   90.00
#
_symmetry.space_group_name_H-M   'P 1'
#
loop_
_entity.id
_entity.type
_entity.pdbx_description
1 polymer ?
#
loop_
_entity_poly.entity_id
_entity_poly.type
_entity_poly.pdbx_seq_one_letter_code
_entity_poly.pdbx_strand_id
1 'polypeptide(L)'
;MAEGIPLTKPQDPWIGIRGRIGVVIPSTNIGVEYDCQRFIPQGVTWHFARFFIELKDLTSDNAFMAFIEAIRLTIPDAMRDIMTAEVNHIMMGMSAETFWGGLAGNDEFSARLREHM
;
A
#
# COMPACT_ATOMS: atom_id res chain seq x y z
N MET A 1 11.98 -10.50 -19.19
CA MET A 1 11.80 -11.09 -17.85
C MET A 1 12.21 -10.02 -16.87
N ALA A 2 11.29 -9.44 -16.10
CA ALA A 2 11.66 -8.46 -15.08
C ALA A 2 12.49 -9.19 -14.02
N GLU A 3 13.69 -8.69 -13.71
CA GLU A 3 14.52 -9.24 -12.64
C GLU A 3 13.71 -9.19 -11.33
N GLY A 4 13.55 -10.34 -10.67
CA GLY A 4 12.85 -10.42 -9.40
C GLY A 4 13.64 -9.70 -8.31
N ILE A 5 12.96 -9.05 -7.38
CA ILE A 5 13.59 -8.40 -6.22
C ILE A 5 14.39 -9.48 -5.45
N PRO A 6 15.70 -9.30 -5.24
CA PRO A 6 16.51 -10.23 -4.47
C PRO A 6 15.97 -10.32 -3.04
N LEU A 7 15.71 -11.54 -2.56
CA LEU A 7 15.33 -11.77 -1.17
C LEU A 7 16.56 -11.61 -0.27
N THR A 8 16.44 -10.82 0.80
CA THR A 8 17.45 -10.65 1.86
C THR A 8 17.30 -11.68 2.98
N LYS A 9 16.16 -12.39 3.04
CA LYS A 9 15.88 -13.46 4.02
C LYS A 9 15.56 -14.77 3.31
N PRO A 10 15.93 -15.94 3.87
CA PRO A 10 15.43 -17.23 3.39
C PRO A 10 13.91 -17.25 3.55
N GLN A 11 13.19 -17.28 2.42
CA GLN A 11 11.75 -17.53 2.39
C GLN A 11 11.54 -18.95 1.89
N ASP A 12 10.56 -19.65 2.45
CA ASP A 12 10.16 -20.94 1.90
C ASP A 12 9.81 -20.76 0.41
N PRO A 13 10.33 -21.61 -0.50
CA PRO A 13 10.25 -21.39 -1.94
C PRO A 13 8.82 -21.35 -2.49
N TRP A 14 7.81 -21.73 -1.69
CA TRP A 14 6.40 -21.73 -2.06
C TRP A 14 5.61 -20.48 -1.63
N ILE A 15 6.13 -19.63 -0.73
CA ILE A 15 5.39 -18.46 -0.23
C ILE A 15 5.45 -17.33 -1.28
N GLY A 16 4.31 -17.09 -1.93
CA GLY A 16 4.17 -15.98 -2.88
C GLY A 16 5.05 -16.11 -4.13
N ILE A 17 5.29 -17.34 -4.61
CA ILE A 17 6.14 -17.62 -5.79
C ILE A 17 5.69 -16.88 -7.06
N ARG A 18 4.39 -16.56 -7.17
CA ARG A 18 3.81 -15.76 -8.26
C ARG A 18 3.57 -14.30 -7.88
N GLY A 19 3.74 -13.93 -6.61
CA GLY A 19 3.48 -12.58 -6.12
C GLY A 19 3.37 -12.51 -4.60
N ARG A 20 4.13 -11.61 -3.98
CA ARG A 20 3.94 -11.15 -2.60
C ARG A 20 3.44 -9.72 -2.68
N ILE A 21 2.15 -9.52 -2.48
CA ILE A 21 1.51 -8.22 -2.69
C ILE A 21 1.36 -7.52 -1.34
N GLY A 22 2.07 -6.39 -1.18
CA GLY A 22 1.90 -5.48 -0.07
C GLY A 22 0.65 -4.63 -0.25
N VAL A 23 -0.34 -4.81 0.60
CA VAL A 23 -1.63 -4.12 0.58
C VAL A 23 -1.62 -3.03 1.62
N VAL A 24 -1.48 -1.79 1.17
CA VAL A 24 -1.40 -0.60 2.03
C VAL A 24 -2.78 0.03 2.14
N ILE A 25 -3.38 -0.02 3.32
CA ILE A 25 -4.78 0.36 3.56
C ILE A 25 -4.93 1.31 4.75
N PRO A 26 -6.00 2.12 4.81
CA PRO A 26 -6.32 2.89 6.01
C PRO A 26 -6.50 1.98 7.24
N SER A 27 -6.12 2.46 8.42
CA SER A 27 -6.25 1.71 9.68
C SER A 27 -7.67 1.21 9.96
N THR A 28 -8.70 1.87 9.43
CA THR A 28 -10.12 1.51 9.58
C THR A 28 -10.66 0.61 8.47
N ASN A 29 -9.93 0.43 7.36
CA ASN A 29 -10.45 -0.30 6.20
C ASN A 29 -10.38 -1.81 6.46
N ILE A 30 -11.53 -2.40 6.80
CA ILE A 30 -11.68 -3.85 6.98
C ILE A 30 -12.23 -4.54 5.73
N GLY A 31 -12.85 -3.78 4.81
CA GLY A 31 -13.49 -4.33 3.61
C GLY A 31 -12.46 -4.87 2.62
N VAL A 32 -11.41 -4.10 2.32
CA VAL A 32 -10.34 -4.55 1.40
C VAL A 32 -9.63 -5.79 1.94
N GLU A 33 -9.37 -5.85 3.24
CA GLU A 33 -8.76 -7.03 3.86
C GLU A 33 -9.68 -8.24 3.76
N TYR A 34 -10.96 -8.07 4.07
CA TYR A 34 -11.96 -9.12 3.92
C TYR A 34 -12.03 -9.65 2.48
N ASP A 35 -12.07 -8.78 1.47
CA ASP A 35 -12.15 -9.18 0.07
C ASP A 35 -10.90 -9.95 -0.39
N CYS A 36 -9.71 -9.49 0.00
CA CYS A 36 -8.46 -10.22 -0.27
C CYS A 36 -8.45 -11.60 0.42
N GLN A 37 -9.01 -11.73 1.62
CA GLN A 37 -9.10 -13.02 2.30
C GLN A 37 -10.11 -13.97 1.63
N ARG A 38 -11.08 -13.45 0.88
CA ARG A 38 -12.08 -14.26 0.16
C ARG A 38 -11.51 -14.94 -1.07
N PHE A 39 -10.40 -14.44 -1.63
CA PHE A 39 -9.72 -15.09 -2.74
C PHE A 39 -8.20 -14.97 -2.62
N ILE A 40 -7.52 -16.10 -2.62
CA ILE A 40 -6.06 -16.15 -2.61
C ILE A 40 -5.65 -16.98 -3.82
N PRO A 41 -5.26 -16.33 -4.94
CA PRO A 41 -4.80 -17.04 -6.12
C PRO A 41 -3.62 -17.95 -5.77
N GLN A 42 -3.56 -19.14 -6.38
CA GLN A 42 -2.47 -20.08 -6.12
C GLN A 42 -1.11 -19.41 -6.36
N GLY A 43 -0.22 -19.47 -5.38
CA GLY A 43 1.13 -18.91 -5.43
C GLY A 43 1.20 -17.40 -5.19
N VAL A 44 0.10 -16.73 -4.84
CA VAL A 44 0.06 -15.31 -4.46
C VAL A 44 -0.22 -15.18 -2.97
N THR A 45 0.41 -14.22 -2.29
CA THR A 45 0.15 -13.90 -0.88
C THR A 45 -0.15 -12.42 -0.69
N TRP A 46 -1.03 -12.14 0.26
CA TRP A 46 -1.40 -10.79 0.70
C TRP A 46 -0.66 -10.44 1.98
N HIS A 47 -0.06 -9.26 2.04
CA HIS A 47 0.64 -8.74 3.21
C HIS A 47 0.11 -7.34 3.52
N PHE A 48 -0.52 -7.14 4.66
CA PHE A 48 -1.19 -5.87 4.96
C PHE A 48 -0.29 -4.94 5.76
N ALA A 49 -0.25 -3.67 5.35
CA ALA A 49 0.25 -2.58 6.17
C ALA A 49 -0.84 -1.51 6.29
N ARG A 50 -0.99 -0.99 7.50
CA ARG A 50 -2.03 -0.01 7.83
C ARG A 50 -1.38 1.34 8.09
N PHE A 51 -1.84 2.38 7.41
CA PHE A 51 -1.50 3.75 7.78
C PHE A 51 -2.60 4.32 8.67
N PHE A 52 -2.19 5.02 9.72
CA PHE A 52 -3.12 5.59 10.68
C PHE A 52 -3.96 6.69 10.03
N ILE A 53 -5.28 6.61 10.23
CA ILE A 53 -6.19 7.71 9.99
C ILE A 53 -6.78 8.17 11.34
N GLU A 54 -6.63 9.45 11.62
CA GLU A 54 -7.42 10.11 12.66
C GLU A 54 -8.79 10.37 12.04
N LEU A 55 -9.85 9.72 12.52
CA LEU A 55 -11.20 9.86 11.96
C LEU A 55 -11.61 11.35 11.94
N LYS A 56 -11.53 11.97 10.76
CA LYS A 56 -11.97 13.34 10.52
C LYS A 56 -13.22 13.29 9.67
N ASP A 57 -14.20 14.06 10.08
CA ASP A 57 -15.41 14.32 9.31
C ASP A 57 -15.02 14.79 7.89
N LEU A 58 -15.44 14.07 6.85
CA LEU A 58 -15.13 14.36 5.44
C LEU A 58 -16.24 15.17 4.75
N THR A 59 -17.12 15.83 5.50
CA THR A 59 -18.30 16.54 4.96
C THR A 59 -17.97 17.85 4.23
N SER A 60 -16.72 18.31 4.19
CA SER A 60 -16.31 19.51 3.45
C SER A 60 -15.01 19.31 2.68
N ASP A 61 -14.84 20.03 1.57
CA ASP A 61 -13.61 20.02 0.77
C ASP A 61 -12.36 20.38 1.59
N ASN A 62 -12.48 21.34 2.52
CA ASN A 62 -11.38 21.70 3.41
C ASN A 62 -11.00 20.56 4.36
N ALA A 63 -12.00 19.85 4.90
CA ALA A 63 -11.75 18.71 5.77
C ALA A 63 -11.17 17.52 4.99
N PHE A 64 -11.58 17.35 3.74
CA PHE A 64 -11.00 16.38 2.81
C PHE A 64 -9.53 16.67 2.52
N MET A 65 -9.17 17.91 2.19
CA MET A 65 -7.77 18.29 1.95
C MET A 65 -6.92 18.12 3.21
N ALA A 66 -7.43 18.51 4.38
CA ALA A 66 -6.75 18.28 5.66
C ALA A 66 -6.57 16.80 5.99
N PHE A 67 -7.53 15.96 5.59
CA PHE A 67 -7.41 14.51 5.69
C PHE A 67 -6.29 13.97 4.79
N ILE A 68 -6.18 14.46 3.55
CA ILE A 68 -5.09 14.06 2.64
C ILE A 68 -3.72 14.42 3.20
N GLU A 69 -3.54 15.65 3.69
CA GLU A 69 -2.28 16.04 4.31
C GLU A 69 -1.95 15.22 5.56
N ALA A 70 -2.94 14.86 6.36
CA ALA A 70 -2.75 14.02 7.53
C ALA A 70 -2.27 12.60 7.16
N ILE A 71 -2.88 11.96 6.15
CA ILE A 71 -2.47 10.60 5.75
C ILE A 71 -1.12 10.58 5.04
N ARG A 72 -0.74 11.65 4.34
CA ARG A 72 0.60 11.78 3.69
C ARG A 72 1.74 11.64 4.69
N LEU A 73 1.50 11.94 5.97
CA LEU A 73 2.47 11.78 7.06
C LEU A 73 2.57 10.34 7.57
N THR A 74 1.50 9.55 7.45
CA THR A 74 1.43 8.19 8.04
C THR A 74 1.67 7.08 7.02
N ILE A 75 1.45 7.34 5.72
CA ILE A 75 1.74 6.39 4.63
C ILE A 75 3.21 5.99 4.56
N PRO A 76 4.21 6.90 4.72
CA PRO A 76 5.62 6.52 4.68
C PRO A 76 6.00 5.46 5.73
N ASP A 77 5.39 5.50 6.92
CA ASP A 77 5.63 4.48 7.95
C ASP A 77 5.09 3.11 7.53
N ALA A 78 3.85 3.07 7.02
CA ALA A 78 3.26 1.83 6.50
C ALA A 78 4.07 1.26 5.31
N MET A 79 4.58 2.15 4.45
CA MET A 79 5.46 1.79 3.34
C MET A 79 6.80 1.25 3.83
N ARG A 80 7.46 1.92 4.79
CA ARG A 80 8.70 1.42 5.40
C ARG A 80 8.49 -0.01 5.90
N ASP A 81 7.42 -0.23 6.66
CA ASP A 81 7.16 -1.52 7.32
C ASP A 81 6.87 -2.62 6.30
N ILE A 82 6.01 -2.38 5.29
CA ILE A 82 5.66 -3.39 4.29
C ILE A 82 6.85 -3.77 3.41
N MET A 83 7.75 -2.83 3.13
CA MET A 83 8.93 -3.10 2.33
C MET A 83 9.89 -4.08 3.03
N THR A 84 9.91 -4.12 4.37
CA THR A 84 10.70 -5.12 5.13
C THR A 84 10.21 -6.56 4.99
N ALA A 85 8.99 -6.74 4.47
CA ALA A 85 8.39 -8.04 4.14
C ALA A 85 8.76 -8.53 2.73
N GLU A 86 9.59 -7.77 1.98
CA GLU A 86 10.13 -8.19 0.68
C GLU A 86 9.05 -8.50 -0.36
N VAL A 87 7.96 -7.72 -0.29
CA VAL A 87 6.88 -7.74 -1.28
C VAL A 87 7.42 -7.33 -2.65
N ASN A 88 6.88 -7.93 -3.71
CA ASN A 88 7.28 -7.62 -5.09
C ASN A 88 6.27 -6.74 -5.83
N HIS A 89 5.11 -6.50 -5.22
CA HIS A 89 4.09 -5.58 -5.71
C HIS A 89 3.49 -4.82 -4.54
N ILE A 90 3.03 -3.59 -4.83
CA ILE A 90 2.29 -2.76 -3.88
C ILE A 90 0.91 -2.48 -4.46
N MET A 91 -0.11 -2.67 -3.63
CA MET A 91 -1.50 -2.29 -3.87
C MET A 91 -1.90 -1.24 -2.84
N MET A 92 -2.27 -0.04 -3.29
CA MET A 92 -2.84 1.00 -2.42
C MET A 92 -4.36 0.82 -2.36
N GLY A 93 -4.90 0.50 -1.19
CA GLY A 93 -6.32 0.25 -0.98
C GLY A 93 -7.13 1.50 -0.64
N MET A 94 -6.95 2.57 -1.42
CA MET A 94 -7.74 3.80 -1.40
C MET A 94 -7.93 4.31 -2.84
N SER A 95 -9.01 5.05 -3.12
CA SER A 95 -9.24 5.64 -4.45
C SER A 95 -8.09 6.56 -4.88
N ALA A 96 -7.77 6.52 -6.17
CA ALA A 96 -6.79 7.42 -6.80
C ALA A 96 -7.23 8.90 -6.71
N GLU A 97 -8.53 9.16 -6.67
CA GLU A 97 -9.12 10.50 -6.57
C GLU A 97 -8.76 11.17 -5.25
N THR A 98 -8.72 10.39 -4.16
CA THR A 98 -8.32 10.86 -2.83
C THR A 98 -6.84 11.18 -2.79
N PHE A 99 -6.02 10.54 -3.61
CA PHE A 99 -4.59 10.51 -3.38
C PHE A 99 -3.78 11.52 -4.22
N TRP A 100 -4.17 11.82 -5.47
CA TRP A 100 -3.16 12.34 -6.42
C TRP A 100 -3.55 13.42 -7.43
N GLY A 101 -4.68 14.12 -7.31
CA GLY A 101 -4.96 15.27 -8.20
C GLY A 101 -4.82 14.94 -9.72
N GLY A 102 -4.96 13.66 -10.09
CA GLY A 102 -4.71 13.13 -11.43
C GLY A 102 -3.45 12.27 -11.58
N LEU A 103 -3.01 12.08 -12.82
CA LEU A 103 -1.91 11.20 -13.23
C LEU A 103 -0.53 11.70 -12.75
N ALA A 104 -0.30 13.01 -12.79
CA ALA A 104 1.00 13.60 -12.45
C ALA A 104 1.39 13.37 -10.97
N GLY A 105 0.41 13.44 -10.05
CA GLY A 105 0.67 13.16 -8.64
C GLY A 105 1.05 11.70 -8.40
N ASN A 106 0.46 10.76 -9.14
CA ASN A 106 0.79 9.34 -9.04
C ASN A 106 2.25 9.06 -9.46
N ASP A 107 2.73 9.76 -10.49
CA ASP A 107 4.10 9.61 -10.99
C ASP A 107 5.12 10.19 -9.99
N GLU A 108 4.86 11.37 -9.42
CA GLU A 108 5.71 11.98 -8.40
C GLU A 108 5.80 11.12 -7.13
N PHE A 109 4.68 10.55 -6.69
CA PHE A 109 4.67 9.62 -5.56
C PHE A 109 5.51 8.38 -5.81
N SER A 110 5.31 7.77 -6.98
CA SER A 110 6.03 6.56 -7.38
C SER A 110 7.53 6.83 -7.45
N ALA A 111 7.93 8.03 -7.90
CA ALA A 111 9.32 8.48 -7.89
C ALA A 111 9.84 8.64 -6.46
N ARG A 112 9.12 9.35 -5.59
CA ARG A 112 9.51 9.56 -4.17
C ARG A 112 9.62 8.25 -3.39
N LEU A 113 8.74 7.29 -3.65
CA LEU A 113 8.82 5.96 -3.05
C LEU A 113 10.09 5.22 -3.49
N ARG A 114 10.46 5.32 -4.76
CA ARG A 114 11.71 4.72 -5.28
C ARG A 114 12.96 5.38 -4.71
N GLU A 115 12.92 6.65 -4.34
CA GLU A 115 14.05 7.33 -3.69
C GLU A 115 14.27 6.87 -2.24
N HIS A 116 13.25 6.30 -1.60
CA HIS A 116 13.35 5.71 -0.26
C HIS A 116 13.63 4.19 -0.30
N MET A 117 13.92 3.65 -1.49
CA MET A 117 14.41 2.28 -1.73
C MET A 117 15.93 2.27 -1.86
#